data_AF-A0A662VLX0-F1
#
_entry.id   AF-A0A662VLX0-F1
#
_cell.length_a   1.000
_cell.length_b   1.000
_cell.length_c   1.000
_cell.angle_alpha   90.00
_cell.angle_beta   90.00
_cell.angle_gamma   90.00
#
_symmetry.space_group_name_H-M   'P 1'
#
loop_
_entity.id
_entity.type
_entity.pdbx_description
1 polymer ?
#
loop_
_entity_poly.entity_id
_entity_poly.type
_entity_poly.pdbx_seq_one_letter_code
_entity_poly.pdbx_strand_id
1 'polypeptide(L)'
;MDEITNLRKKLFRYSLFRDTIFSLKKFLAEEKPQKVIVAYSGGKDSTVLLLITALVLSEITLPLTIVTVDTLVENPLISQHI
;
A
#
# COMPACT_ATOMS: atom_id res chain seq x y z
N MET A 1 13.68 5.91 11.30
CA MET A 1 14.16 4.85 10.38
C MET A 1 14.06 3.45 10.99
N ASP A 2 14.36 3.27 12.28
CA ASP A 2 14.34 1.95 12.92
C ASP A 2 12.95 1.28 12.98
N GLU A 3 11.88 2.06 13.09
CA GLU A 3 10.51 1.54 13.13
C GLU A 3 10.07 0.90 11.79
N ILE A 4 10.39 1.53 10.66
CA ILE A 4 10.07 0.99 9.32
C ILE A 4 10.85 -0.29 9.07
N THR A 5 12.13 -0.33 9.46
CA THR A 5 12.98 -1.51 9.34
C THR A 5 12.44 -2.67 10.20
N ASN A 6 11.99 -2.39 11.42
CA ASN A 6 11.37 -3.40 12.28
C ASN A 6 10.01 -3.87 11.75
N LEU A 7 9.19 -2.96 11.22
CA LEU A 7 7.91 -3.31 10.59
C LEU A 7 8.12 -4.23 9.40
N ARG A 8 9.08 -3.92 8.52
CA ARG A 8 9.47 -4.80 7.41
C ARG A 8 9.88 -6.19 7.90
N LYS A 9 10.77 -6.27 8.89
CA LYS A 9 11.17 -7.57 9.46
C LYS A 9 9.98 -8.39 9.98
N LYS A 10 8.97 -7.75 10.56
CA LYS A 10 7.73 -8.42 11.01
C LYS A 10 6.89 -8.89 9.83
N LEU A 11 6.64 -8.04 8.84
CA LEU A 11 5.81 -8.37 7.66
C LEU A 11 6.43 -9.49 6.81
N PHE A 12 7.75 -9.48 6.62
CA PHE A 12 8.47 -10.49 5.83
C PHE A 12 8.43 -11.91 6.44
N ARG A 13 7.99 -12.06 7.70
CA ARG A 13 7.75 -13.39 8.31
C ARG A 13 6.56 -14.12 7.68
N TYR A 14 5.64 -13.38 7.07
CA TYR A 14 4.43 -13.92 6.46
C TYR A 14 4.64 -14.02 4.95
N SER A 15 4.47 -15.24 4.40
CA SER A 15 4.69 -15.50 2.97
C SER A 15 3.85 -14.60 2.07
N LEU A 16 2.56 -14.41 2.40
CA LEU A 16 1.66 -13.55 1.64
C LEU A 16 2.22 -12.13 1.45
N PHE A 17 2.70 -11.49 2.52
CA PHE A 17 3.27 -10.14 2.46
C PHE A 17 4.55 -10.11 1.64
N ARG A 18 5.44 -11.08 1.87
CA ARG A 18 6.70 -11.20 1.13
C ARG A 18 6.45 -11.36 -0.37
N ASP A 19 5.57 -12.28 -0.75
CA ASP A 19 5.29 -12.63 -2.13
C ASP A 19 4.55 -11.48 -2.85
N THR A 20 3.67 -10.77 -2.14
CA THR A 20 3.01 -9.54 -2.65
C THR A 20 4.03 -8.41 -2.88
N ILE A 21 4.95 -8.18 -1.93
CA ILE A 21 6.01 -7.17 -2.08
C ILE A 21 6.89 -7.48 -3.30
N PHE A 22 7.32 -8.74 -3.47
CA PHE A 22 8.13 -9.14 -4.61
C PHE A 22 7.38 -8.98 -5.93
N SER A 23 6.10 -9.36 -5.96
CA SER A 23 5.27 -9.22 -7.15
C SER A 23 5.08 -7.75 -7.55
N LEU A 24 4.83 -6.87 -6.57
CA LEU A 24 4.72 -5.43 -6.82
C LEU A 24 6.04 -4.84 -7.33
N LYS A 25 7.18 -5.18 -6.72
CA LYS A 25 8.50 -4.74 -7.20
C LYS A 25 8.77 -5.17 -8.64
N LYS A 26 8.46 -6.42 -8.97
CA LYS A 26 8.61 -6.97 -10.32
C LYS A 26 7.74 -6.20 -11.31
N PHE A 27 6.46 -6.02 -10.99
CA PHE A 27 5.51 -5.26 -11.82
C PHE A 27 6.00 -3.83 -12.08
N LEU A 28 6.44 -3.10 -11.03
CA LEU A 28 6.92 -1.72 -11.20
C LEU A 28 8.20 -1.63 -12.03
N ALA A 29 9.08 -2.63 -11.95
CA ALA A 29 10.29 -2.69 -12.77
C ALA A 29 9.99 -2.98 -14.25
N GLU A 30 8.97 -3.79 -14.53
CA GLU A 30 8.52 -4.16 -15.87
C GLU A 30 7.75 -3.01 -16.54
N GLU A 31 6.72 -2.49 -15.87
CA GLU A 31 5.81 -1.49 -16.44
C GLU A 31 6.37 -0.07 -16.42
N LYS A 32 7.29 0.23 -15.50
CA LYS A 32 7.92 1.56 -15.33
C LYS A 32 6.90 2.71 -15.34
N PRO A 33 5.84 2.65 -14.51
CA PRO A 33 4.82 3.69 -14.50
C PRO A 33 5.40 5.03 -14.04
N GLN A 34 4.76 6.14 -14.42
CA GLN A 34 5.15 7.49 -13.97
C GLN A 34 4.69 7.80 -12.53
N LYS A 35 3.65 7.11 -12.05
CA LYS A 35 3.11 7.19 -10.68
C LYS A 35 2.34 5.92 -10.33
N VAL A 36 2.17 5.66 -9.04
CA VAL A 36 1.28 4.60 -8.53
C VAL A 36 0.02 5.23 -7.94
N ILE A 37 -1.14 4.66 -8.28
CA ILE A 37 -2.42 5.05 -7.71
C ILE A 37 -2.94 3.89 -6.87
N VAL A 38 -3.30 4.15 -5.62
CA VAL A 38 -3.96 3.18 -4.73
C VAL A 38 -5.38 3.66 -4.45
N ALA A 39 -6.36 2.84 -4.82
CA ALA A 39 -7.73 3.02 -4.38
C ALA A 39 -7.85 2.60 -2.90
N TYR A 40 -8.18 3.55 -2.03
CA TYR A 40 -8.27 3.37 -0.58
C TYR A 40 -9.69 3.59 -0.11
N SER A 41 -10.17 2.66 0.71
CA SER A 41 -11.57 2.63 1.19
C SER A 41 -11.67 2.54 2.71
N GLY A 42 -10.57 2.69 3.45
CA GLY A 42 -10.55 2.43 4.89
C GLY A 42 -10.66 0.95 5.28
N GLY A 43 -11.01 0.06 4.35
CA GLY A 43 -11.12 -1.37 4.58
C GLY A 43 -9.78 -2.04 4.88
N LYS A 44 -9.83 -3.21 5.52
CA LYS A 44 -8.64 -4.00 5.87
C LYS A 44 -7.74 -4.29 4.66
N ASP A 45 -8.35 -4.62 3.52
CA ASP A 45 -7.62 -5.06 2.32
C ASP A 45 -6.91 -3.86 1.65
N SER A 46 -7.62 -2.73 1.51
CA SER A 46 -7.04 -1.50 0.96
C SER A 46 -6.00 -0.86 1.89
N THR A 47 -6.16 -1.01 3.21
CA THR A 47 -5.16 -0.61 4.21
C THR A 47 -3.88 -1.42 4.09
N VAL A 48 -3.99 -2.75 3.99
CA VAL A 48 -2.82 -3.62 3.79
C VAL A 48 -2.12 -3.33 2.47
N LEU A 49 -2.88 -3.13 1.39
CA LEU A 49 -2.31 -2.79 0.09
C LEU A 49 -1.60 -1.44 0.11
N LEU A 50 -2.19 -0.43 0.74
CA LEU A 50 -1.57 0.89 0.91
C LEU A 50 -0.26 0.79 1.69
N LEU A 51 -0.23 0.02 2.79
CA LEU A 51 0.98 -0.22 3.58
C LEU A 51 2.08 -0.87 2.74
N ILE A 52 1.75 -1.95 2.00
CA ILE A 52 2.72 -2.66 1.15
C ILE A 52 3.26 -1.73 0.05
N THR A 53 2.38 -0.99 -0.62
CA THR A 53 2.77 -0.04 -1.66
C THR A 53 3.67 1.05 -1.10
N ALA A 54 3.31 1.68 0.02
CA ALA A 54 4.15 2.70 0.66
C ALA A 54 5.53 2.15 1.05
N LEU A 55 5.61 0.93 1.55
CA LEU A 55 6.88 0.27 1.86
C LEU A 55 7.74 0.05 0.63
N VAL A 56 7.18 -0.38 -0.49
CA VAL A 56 7.92 -0.55 -1.74
C VAL A 56 8.39 0.79 -2.28
N LEU A 57 7.50 1.79 -2.32
CA LEU A 57 7.79 3.13 -2.83
C LEU A 57 8.77 3.91 -1.94
N SER A 58 8.93 3.56 -0.65
CA SER A 58 10.01 4.16 0.14
C SER A 58 11.43 3.79 -0.34
N GLU A 59 11.56 2.76 -1.19
CA GLU A 59 12.85 2.35 -1.80
C GLU A 59 13.04 2.90 -3.21
N ILE A 60 12.00 3.43 -3.84
CA ILE A 60 12.02 3.89 -5.23
C ILE A 60 11.34 5.26 -5.34
N THR A 61 11.98 6.22 -6.00
CA THR A 61 11.48 7.59 -6.14
C THR A 61 10.34 7.68 -7.15
N LEU A 62 9.19 7.09 -6.80
CA LEU A 62 8.00 7.02 -7.64
C LEU A 62 6.79 7.62 -6.87
N PRO A 63 6.09 8.62 -7.44
CA PRO A 63 4.97 9.27 -6.75
C PRO A 63 3.83 8.31 -6.41
N LEU A 64 3.30 8.42 -5.19
CA LEU A 64 2.09 7.72 -4.75
C LEU A 64 0.91 8.70 -4.72
N THR A 65 -0.19 8.34 -5.37
CA THR A 65 -1.49 9.00 -5.23
C THR A 65 -2.46 8.04 -4.55
N ILE A 66 -3.13 8.51 -3.50
CA ILE A 66 -4.20 7.76 -2.82
C ILE A 66 -5.52 8.36 -3.30
N VAL A 67 -6.42 7.51 -3.79
CA VAL A 67 -7.74 7.91 -4.25
C VAL A 67 -8.78 7.20 -3.41
N THR A 68 -9.73 7.95 -2.89
CA THR A 68 -10.85 7.43 -2.11
C THR A 68 -12.14 7.72 -2.87
N VAL A 69 -13.15 6.87 -2.69
CA VAL A 69 -14.45 7.04 -3.34
C VAL A 69 -15.50 6.94 -2.26
N ASP A 70 -16.14 8.06 -1.96
CA ASP A 70 -17.31 8.08 -1.09
C ASP A 70 -18.54 7.65 -1.89
N THR A 71 -19.19 6.58 -1.41
CA THR A 71 -20.41 6.05 -2.04
C THR A 71 -21.69 6.75 -1.56
N LEU A 72 -21.58 7.75 -0.68
CA LEU A 72 -22.67 8.46 0.00
C LEU A 72 -23.55 7.57 0.91
N VAL A 73 -23.16 6.31 1.08
CA VAL A 73 -23.75 5.32 1.99
C VAL A 73 -22.68 4.69 2.89
N GLU A 74 -21.47 5.26 2.93
CA GLU A 74 -20.40 4.73 3.74
C GLU A 74 -20.71 4.84 5.23
N ASN A 75 -20.28 3.82 5.99
CA ASN A 75 -20.39 3.83 7.43
C ASN A 75 -19.65 5.07 7.99
N PRO A 76 -20.27 5.89 8.87
CA PRO A 76 -19.64 7.07 9.44
C PRO A 76 -18.29 6.83 10.12
N LEU A 77 -18.05 5.60 10.60
CA LEU A 77 -16.76 5.22 11.19
C LEU A 77 -15.64 5.10 10.14
N ILE A 78 -15.98 4.74 8.90
CA ILE A 78 -15.03 4.63 7.78
C ILE A 78 -14.72 6.02 7.23
N SER A 79 -15.75 6.87 7.07
CA SER A 79 -15.56 8.24 6.56
C SER A 79 -14.72 9.13 7.48
N GLN A 80 -14.65 8.83 8.77
CA GLN A 80 -13.77 9.52 9.74
C GLN A 80 -12.33 9.00 9.75
N HIS A 81 -12.05 7.86 9.10
CA HIS A 81 -10.75 7.19 9.10
C HIS A 81 -9.96 7.34 7.79
N ILE A 82 -10.63 7.83 6.74
CA ILE A 82 -10.07 8.12 5.42
C ILE A 82 -9.66 9.59 5.38
#